data_AF-A0A4Y9VT17-F1
#
_entry.id   AF-A0A4Y9VT17-F1
#
_cell.length_a   1.000
_cell.length_b   1.000
_cell.length_c   1.000
_cell.angle_alpha   90.00
_cell.angle_beta   90.00
_cell.angle_gamma   90.00
#
_symmetry.space_group_name_H-M   'P 1'
#
loop_
_entity.id
_entity.type
_entity.pdbx_description
1 polymer ?
#
loop_
_entity_poly.entity_id
_entity_poly.type
_entity_poly.pdbx_seq_one_letter_code
_entity_poly.pdbx_strand_id
1 'polypeptide(L)'
;MARGDVVLRNKLNPNSETHHLNIEEFEMMLDFANRNQDAAEYFAAKAGGVFMKVPDVPESDLGLLDLFMGTTKELGDVASAFQSAYADGNYTNKEYDALSVEVDEVIARLLEFKAGVKRVVR
;
A
#
# COMPACT_ATOMS: atom_id res chain seq x y z
N MET A 1 -31.65 -22.42 -7.26
CA MET A 1 -30.49 -21.49 -7.34
C MET A 1 -31.01 -20.07 -7.47
N ALA A 2 -30.49 -19.13 -6.70
CA ALA A 2 -30.84 -17.72 -6.88
C ALA A 2 -30.36 -17.25 -8.25
N ARG A 3 -31.14 -16.42 -8.94
CA ARG A 3 -30.87 -15.97 -10.32
C ARG A 3 -29.47 -15.33 -10.49
N GLY A 4 -28.92 -14.76 -9.42
CA GLY A 4 -27.56 -14.18 -9.41
C GLY A 4 -26.42 -15.20 -9.55
N ASP A 5 -26.57 -16.42 -9.00
CA ASP A 5 -25.53 -17.47 -9.04
C ASP A 5 -25.28 -17.93 -10.49
N VAL A 6 -26.36 -18.15 -11.25
CA VAL A 6 -26.28 -18.56 -12.66
C VAL A 6 -25.61 -17.48 -13.52
N VAL A 7 -25.91 -16.21 -13.27
CA VAL A 7 -25.31 -15.08 -14.02
C VAL A 7 -23.82 -14.98 -13.73
N LEU A 8 -23.42 -15.07 -12.45
CA LEU A 8 -22.00 -15.00 -12.07
C LEU A 8 -21.21 -16.18 -12.65
N ARG A 9 -21.75 -17.40 -12.61
CA ARG A 9 -21.12 -18.58 -13.21
C ARG A 9 -20.92 -18.43 -14.72
N ASN A 10 -21.89 -17.85 -15.42
CA ASN A 10 -21.75 -17.59 -16.87
C ASN A 10 -20.68 -16.53 -17.16
N LYS A 11 -20.56 -15.50 -16.30
CA LYS A 11 -19.55 -14.45 -16.45
C LYS A 11 -18.11 -14.91 -16.15
N LEU A 12 -17.97 -15.87 -15.25
CA LEU A 12 -16.69 -16.48 -14.88
C LEU A 12 -16.29 -17.64 -15.80
N ASN A 13 -17.14 -18.02 -16.76
CA ASN A 13 -16.85 -19.12 -17.69
C ASN A 13 -15.80 -18.68 -18.72
N PRO A 14 -14.60 -19.27 -18.75
CA PRO A 14 -13.54 -18.90 -19.70
C PRO A 14 -13.89 -19.24 -21.16
N ASN A 15 -14.90 -20.08 -21.40
CA ASN A 15 -15.38 -20.44 -22.73
C ASN A 15 -16.57 -19.59 -23.21
N SER A 16 -17.02 -18.62 -22.41
CA SER A 16 -18.05 -17.65 -22.81
C SER A 16 -17.42 -16.58 -23.70
N GLU A 17 -18.01 -16.25 -24.85
CA GLU A 17 -17.51 -15.18 -25.75
C GLU A 17 -18.19 -13.82 -25.53
N THR A 18 -19.22 -13.77 -24.67
CA THR A 18 -20.16 -12.63 -24.61
C THR A 18 -20.31 -12.06 -23.21
N HIS A 19 -20.45 -12.94 -22.22
CA HIS A 19 -20.65 -12.55 -20.83
C HIS A 19 -19.33 -12.73 -20.11
N HIS A 20 -18.55 -11.67 -20.02
CA HIS A 20 -17.32 -11.61 -19.23
C HIS A 20 -17.53 -10.70 -18.03
N LEU A 21 -16.85 -11.01 -16.92
CA LEU A 21 -16.72 -10.09 -15.81
C LEU A 21 -15.88 -8.88 -16.28
N ASN A 22 -16.49 -7.69 -16.26
CA ASN A 22 -15.77 -6.45 -16.56
C ASN A 22 -15.14 -5.85 -15.27
N ILE A 23 -14.37 -4.78 -15.43
CA ILE A 23 -13.67 -4.14 -14.32
C ILE A 23 -14.66 -3.48 -13.35
N GLU A 24 -15.73 -2.85 -13.84
CA GLU A 24 -16.72 -2.19 -12.96
C GLU A 24 -17.48 -3.20 -12.07
N GLU A 25 -17.79 -4.37 -12.62
CA GLU A 25 -18.43 -5.45 -11.87
C GLU A 25 -17.46 -6.10 -10.88
N PHE A 26 -16.19 -6.23 -11.27
CA PHE A 26 -15.15 -6.67 -10.36
C PHE A 26 -14.95 -5.71 -9.19
N GLU A 27 -14.87 -4.40 -9.45
CA GLU A 27 -14.83 -3.33 -8.44
C GLU A 27 -16.04 -3.43 -7.50
N MET A 28 -17.25 -3.54 -8.05
CA MET A 28 -18.47 -3.67 -7.25
C MET A 28 -18.45 -4.90 -6.33
N MET A 29 -17.90 -6.02 -6.80
CA MET A 29 -17.73 -7.22 -5.97
C MET A 29 -16.72 -6.98 -4.83
N LEU A 30 -15.62 -6.29 -5.11
CA LEU A 30 -14.60 -5.96 -4.13
C LEU A 30 -15.11 -4.98 -3.07
N ASP A 31 -15.84 -3.94 -3.49
CA ASP A 31 -16.51 -2.99 -2.60
C ASP A 31 -17.51 -3.69 -1.69
N PHE A 32 -18.39 -4.51 -2.27
CA PHE A 32 -19.41 -5.24 -1.51
C PHE A 32 -18.79 -6.19 -0.48
N ALA A 33 -17.69 -6.85 -0.85
CA ALA A 33 -16.99 -7.76 0.04
C ALA A 33 -15.99 -7.06 0.98
N ASN A 34 -15.78 -5.75 0.84
CA ASN A 34 -14.72 -4.97 1.48
C ASN A 34 -13.33 -5.62 1.32
N ARG A 35 -12.97 -5.98 0.08
CA ARG A 35 -11.73 -6.69 -0.30
C ARG A 35 -10.83 -5.91 -1.26
N ASN A 36 -11.04 -4.60 -1.41
CA ASN A 36 -10.24 -3.77 -2.31
C ASN A 36 -8.74 -3.83 -2.01
N GLN A 37 -8.38 -3.79 -0.73
CA GLN A 37 -6.99 -3.89 -0.31
C GLN A 37 -6.37 -5.25 -0.66
N ASP A 38 -7.03 -6.35 -0.29
CA ASP A 38 -6.57 -7.72 -0.61
C ASP A 38 -6.35 -7.91 -2.12
N ALA A 39 -7.25 -7.39 -2.95
CA ALA A 39 -7.11 -7.46 -4.40
C ALA A 39 -5.91 -6.64 -4.91
N ALA A 40 -5.71 -5.43 -4.38
CA ALA A 40 -4.58 -4.58 -4.74
C ALA A 40 -3.24 -5.23 -4.35
N GLU A 41 -3.14 -5.80 -3.14
CA GLU A 41 -1.98 -6.56 -2.67
C GLU A 41 -1.68 -7.75 -3.58
N TYR A 42 -2.72 -8.53 -3.94
CA TYR A 42 -2.59 -9.67 -4.83
C TYR A 42 -2.04 -9.30 -6.22
N PHE A 43 -2.61 -8.26 -6.85
CA PHE A 43 -2.15 -7.84 -8.17
C PHE A 43 -0.78 -7.18 -8.14
N ALA A 44 -0.45 -6.43 -7.09
CA ALA A 44 0.88 -5.88 -6.89
C ALA A 44 1.92 -7.02 -6.79
N ALA A 45 1.67 -8.02 -5.94
CA ALA A 45 2.55 -9.17 -5.78
C ALA A 45 2.73 -9.95 -7.10
N LYS A 46 1.65 -10.15 -7.86
CA LYS A 46 1.70 -10.80 -9.19
C LYS A 46 2.57 -10.06 -10.19
N ALA A 47 2.67 -8.73 -10.07
CA ALA A 47 3.52 -7.88 -10.91
C ALA A 47 4.95 -7.73 -10.36
N GLY A 48 5.31 -8.42 -9.26
CA GLY A 48 6.59 -8.25 -8.58
C GLY A 48 6.72 -6.91 -7.83
N GLY A 49 5.60 -6.25 -7.56
CA GLY A 49 5.52 -5.02 -6.79
C GLY A 49 4.96 -5.23 -5.39
N VAL A 50 4.85 -4.13 -4.64
CA VAL A 50 4.25 -4.09 -3.31
C VAL A 50 3.09 -3.08 -3.33
N PHE A 51 1.96 -3.45 -2.72
CA PHE A 51 0.90 -2.49 -2.49
C PHE A 51 1.22 -1.67 -1.25
N MET A 52 1.02 -0.37 -1.36
CA MET A 52 1.21 0.54 -0.25
C MET A 52 0.04 1.49 -0.17
N LYS A 53 -0.67 1.41 0.95
CA LYS A 53 -1.74 2.34 1.24
C LYS A 53 -1.13 3.70 1.52
N VAL A 54 -1.50 4.69 0.71
CA VAL A 54 -1.14 6.07 1.00
C VAL A 54 -1.86 6.46 2.30
N PRO A 55 -1.13 6.93 3.34
CA PRO A 55 -1.78 7.40 4.55
C PRO A 55 -2.77 8.51 4.19
N ASP A 56 -3.88 8.57 4.92
CA ASP A 56 -4.81 9.70 4.79
C ASP A 56 -4.10 10.89 5.43
N VAL A 57 -3.44 11.69 4.60
CA VAL A 57 -2.64 12.83 5.06
C VAL A 57 -3.64 13.93 5.37
N PRO A 58 -3.91 14.28 6.65
CA PRO A 58 -4.70 15.46 6.93
C PRO A 58 -4.04 16.64 6.22
N GLU A 59 -4.82 17.66 5.83
CA GLU A 59 -4.24 18.92 5.37
C GLU A 59 -3.32 19.45 6.47
N SER A 60 -2.04 19.11 6.35
CA SER A 60 -1.03 19.57 7.27
C SER A 60 -0.72 21.00 6.88
N ASP A 61 -0.86 21.90 7.84
CA ASP A 61 -0.40 23.30 7.74
C ASP A 61 1.14 23.39 7.70
N LEU A 62 1.85 22.27 7.87
CA LEU A 62 3.30 22.20 7.78
C LEU A 62 3.78 22.55 6.38
N GLY A 63 4.83 23.36 6.33
CA GLY A 63 5.46 23.73 5.07
C GLY A 63 6.12 22.51 4.42
N LEU A 64 6.34 22.59 3.10
CA LEU A 64 7.03 21.54 2.35
C LEU A 64 8.42 21.21 2.93
N LEU A 65 9.09 22.22 3.50
CA LEU A 65 10.36 22.06 4.19
C LEU A 65 10.21 21.19 5.45
N ASP A 66 9.17 21.38 6.26
CA ASP A 66 8.94 20.61 7.48
C ASP A 66 8.64 19.15 7.16
N LEU A 67 7.84 18.90 6.10
CA LEU A 67 7.57 17.54 5.61
C LEU A 67 8.87 16.84 5.14
N PHE A 68 9.72 17.57 4.43
CA PHE A 68 11.02 17.05 4.00
C PHE A 68 11.94 16.76 5.20
N MET A 69 12.04 17.69 6.15
CA MET A 69 12.84 17.52 7.36
C MET A 69 12.32 16.39 8.26
N GLY A 70 11.01 16.20 8.34
CA GLY A 70 10.42 15.04 9.02
C GLY A 70 10.87 13.73 8.37
N THR A 71 10.84 13.67 7.04
CA THR A 71 11.31 12.49 6.29
C THR A 71 12.78 12.18 6.56
N THR A 72 13.65 13.19 6.59
CA THR A 72 15.08 12.98 6.85
C THR A 72 15.36 12.55 8.28
N LYS A 73 14.54 13.00 9.24
CA LYS A 73 14.60 12.54 10.63
C LYS A 73 14.29 11.05 10.72
N GLU A 74 13.14 10.59 10.20
CA GLU A 74 12.78 9.16 10.27
C GLU A 74 13.83 8.27 9.59
N LEU A 75 14.45 8.75 8.50
CA LEU A 75 15.55 8.04 7.85
C LEU A 75 16.79 7.88 8.77
N GLY A 76 17.05 8.88 9.62
CA GLY A 76 18.07 8.80 10.66
C GLY A 76 17.71 7.81 11.77
N ASP A 77 16.44 7.69 12.10
CA ASP A 77 15.94 6.73 13.09
C ASP A 77 16.09 5.29 12.57
N VAL A 78 15.76 5.03 11.30
CA VAL A 78 16.07 3.76 10.60
C VAL A 78 17.57 3.45 10.63
N ALA A 79 18.42 4.43 10.33
CA ALA A 79 19.87 4.22 10.34
C ALA A 79 20.40 3.83 11.73
N SER A 80 19.85 4.45 12.78
CA SER A 80 20.20 4.16 14.18
C SER A 80 19.70 2.79 14.62
N ALA A 81 18.47 2.41 14.23
CA ALA A 81 17.90 1.10 14.48
C ALA A 81 18.71 -0.01 13.78
N PHE A 82 19.06 0.20 12.51
CA PHE A 82 19.89 -0.72 11.75
C PHE A 82 21.27 -0.92 12.38
N GLN A 83 21.95 0.17 12.75
CA GLN A 83 23.25 0.10 13.40
C GLN A 83 23.20 -0.71 14.70
N SER A 84 22.14 -0.52 15.48
CA SER A 84 21.93 -1.23 16.75
C SER A 84 21.65 -2.71 16.53
N ALA A 85 20.74 -3.05 15.60
CA ALA A 85 20.36 -4.42 15.28
C ALA A 85 21.48 -5.26 14.63
N TYR A 86 22.45 -4.60 13.98
CA TYR A 86 23.61 -5.29 13.39
C TYR A 86 24.87 -5.27 14.28
N ALA A 87 24.80 -4.65 15.46
CA ALA A 87 25.97 -4.47 16.31
C ALA A 87 26.60 -5.79 16.81
N ASP A 88 25.79 -6.85 16.97
CA ASP A 88 26.24 -8.16 17.42
C ASP A 88 26.45 -9.19 16.28
N GLY A 89 26.18 -8.78 15.03
CA GLY A 89 26.30 -9.61 13.84
C GLY A 89 25.24 -10.69 13.67
N ASN A 90 24.24 -10.77 14.55
CA ASN A 90 23.16 -11.78 14.52
C ASN A 90 21.80 -11.10 14.37
N TYR A 91 21.44 -10.78 13.14
CA TYR A 91 20.15 -10.16 12.84
C TYR A 91 18.98 -11.14 13.07
N THR A 92 18.20 -10.89 14.11
CA THR A 92 17.07 -11.74 14.52
C THR A 92 15.76 -11.35 13.85
N ASN A 93 14.77 -12.25 13.84
CA ASN A 93 13.42 -11.95 13.33
C ASN A 93 12.76 -10.78 14.08
N LYS A 94 13.01 -10.64 15.37
CA LYS A 94 12.46 -9.52 16.17
C LYS A 94 13.04 -8.18 15.73
N GLU A 95 14.33 -8.15 15.41
CA GLU A 95 15.00 -6.95 14.89
C GLU A 95 14.59 -6.66 13.45
N TYR A 96 14.30 -7.69 12.66
CA TYR A 96 13.67 -7.54 11.36
C TYR A 96 12.30 -6.88 11.46
N ASP A 97 11.44 -7.36 12.36
CA ASP A 97 10.10 -6.80 12.55
C ASP A 97 10.19 -5.33 13.01
N ALA A 98 11.09 -5.03 13.96
CA ALA A 98 11.31 -3.67 14.45
C ALA A 98 11.84 -2.74 13.35
N LEU A 99 12.85 -3.16 12.58
CA LEU A 99 13.39 -2.35 11.50
C LEU A 99 12.36 -2.15 10.38
N SER A 100 11.53 -3.15 10.11
CA SER A 100 10.46 -3.05 9.12
C SER A 100 9.46 -1.97 9.49
N VAL A 101 9.09 -1.84 10.77
CA VAL A 101 8.22 -0.75 11.25
C VAL A 101 8.86 0.62 10.99
N GLU A 102 10.13 0.81 11.34
CA GLU A 102 10.84 2.07 11.11
C GLU A 102 10.91 2.42 9.61
N VAL A 103 11.13 1.41 8.75
CA VAL A 103 11.11 1.58 7.29
C VAL A 103 9.73 1.98 6.80
N ASP A 104 8.67 1.35 7.29
CA ASP A 104 7.28 1.70 6.92
C ASP A 104 6.93 3.14 7.32
N GLU A 105 7.43 3.62 8.47
CA GLU A 105 7.26 5.01 8.92
C GLU A 105 7.95 6.00 7.98
N VAL A 106 9.19 5.72 7.56
CA VAL A 106 9.88 6.53 6.53
C VAL A 106 9.07 6.60 5.25
N ILE A 107 8.54 5.46 4.82
CA ILE A 107 7.79 5.42 3.57
C ILE A 107 6.47 6.21 3.69
N ALA A 108 5.78 6.12 4.83
CA ALA A 108 4.61 6.96 5.10
C ALA A 108 4.95 8.45 4.99
N ARG A 109 6.07 8.91 5.58
CA ARG A 109 6.53 10.31 5.44
C ARG A 109 6.86 10.70 4.01
N LEU A 110 7.50 9.82 3.25
CA LEU A 110 7.77 10.08 1.83
C LEU A 110 6.48 10.26 1.03
N LEU A 111 5.43 9.50 1.35
CA LEU A 111 4.12 9.66 0.72
C LEU A 111 3.44 10.97 1.13
N GLU A 112 3.52 11.37 2.40
CA GLU A 112 3.06 12.68 2.88
C GLU A 112 3.77 13.83 2.16
N PHE A 113 5.09 13.75 2.07
CA PHE A 113 5.91 14.73 1.36
C PHE A 113 5.53 14.81 -0.12
N LYS A 114 5.40 13.66 -0.80
CA LYS A 114 4.97 13.59 -2.21
C LYS A 114 3.59 14.23 -2.42
N ALA A 115 2.64 13.98 -1.52
CA ALA A 115 1.33 14.62 -1.54
C ALA A 115 1.43 16.14 -1.31
N GLY A 116 2.32 16.58 -0.40
CA GLY A 116 2.66 17.98 -0.17
C GLY A 116 3.22 18.68 -1.43
N VAL A 117 4.18 18.07 -2.13
CA VAL A 117 4.74 18.62 -3.38
C VAL A 117 3.63 18.87 -4.40
N LYS A 118 2.72 17.90 -4.59
CA LYS A 118 1.62 18.03 -5.55
C LYS A 118 0.72 19.24 -5.25
N ARG A 119 0.51 19.59 -3.98
CA ARG A 119 -0.31 20.74 -3.58
C ARG A 119 0.32 22.09 -3.95
N VAL A 120 1.66 22.15 -4.07
CA VAL A 120 2.40 23.39 -4.36
C VAL A 120 2.57 23.62 -5.87
N VAL A 121 2.49 22.56 -6.68
CA VAL A 121 2.54 22.66 -8.15
C VAL A 121 1.19 23.17 -8.67
N ARG A 122 1.22 24.27 -9.44
CA ARG A 122 0.07 24.87 -10.12
C ARG A 122 -0.15 24.29 -11.51
#